data_AF-U2FIL6-F1
#
_entry.id   AF-U2FIL6-F1
#
_cell.length_a   1.000
_cell.length_b   1.000
_cell.length_c   1.000
_cell.angle_alpha   90.00
_cell.angle_beta   90.00
_cell.angle_gamma   90.00
#
_symmetry.space_group_name_H-M   'P 1'
#
loop_
_entity.id
_entity.type
_entity.pdbx_description
1 polymer ?
#
loop_
_entity_poly.entity_id
_entity_poly.type
_entity_poly.pdbx_seq_one_letter_code
_entity_poly.pdbx_strand_id
1 'polypeptide(L)'
;MDESIVLDEELLRNKNPKLISDIEGELEINIDSAVFFKEKNSLLLEFAINHNDWMMLNRCKENINFIYDTMDHDEPVIKFIKKVMQITGE
;
A
#
# COMPACT_ATOMS: atom_id res chain seq x y z
N MET A 1 -10.18 -20.39 -11.01
CA MET A 1 -9.96 -18.94 -10.80
C MET A 1 -10.05 -18.32 -12.16
N ASP A 2 -10.93 -17.34 -12.34
CA ASP A 2 -11.16 -16.73 -13.64
C ASP A 2 -9.97 -15.80 -13.96
N GLU A 3 -9.24 -16.09 -15.03
CA GLU A 3 -7.97 -15.44 -15.40
C GLU A 3 -8.15 -14.17 -16.25
N SER A 4 -9.36 -13.64 -16.38
CA SER A 4 -9.61 -12.43 -17.18
C SER A 4 -10.22 -11.29 -16.38
N ILE A 5 -9.53 -10.85 -15.33
CA ILE A 5 -9.74 -9.48 -14.84
C ILE A 5 -8.86 -8.57 -15.70
N VAL A 6 -9.41 -8.10 -16.83
CA VAL A 6 -8.78 -7.05 -17.62
C VAL A 6 -9.11 -5.74 -16.94
N LEU A 7 -8.17 -5.23 -16.15
CA LEU A 7 -8.29 -3.90 -15.55
C LEU A 7 -8.19 -2.85 -16.67
N ASP A 8 -9.17 -1.96 -16.73
CA ASP A 8 -9.18 -0.87 -17.70
C ASP A 8 -8.03 0.11 -17.38
N GLU A 9 -7.06 0.20 -18.30
CA GLU A 9 -5.90 1.07 -18.13
C GLU A 9 -6.26 2.56 -18.09
N GLU A 10 -7.42 2.96 -18.62
CA GLU A 10 -7.90 4.34 -18.56
C GLU A 10 -8.45 4.67 -17.17
N LEU A 11 -9.10 3.69 -16.51
CA LEU A 11 -9.55 3.80 -15.13
C LEU A 11 -8.37 3.93 -14.15
N LEU A 12 -7.28 3.19 -14.39
CA LEU A 12 -6.03 3.32 -13.62
C LEU A 12 -5.34 4.67 -13.86
N ARG A 13 -5.35 5.17 -15.10
CA ARG A 13 -4.70 6.45 -15.46
C ARG A 13 -5.39 7.68 -14.89
N ASN A 14 -6.72 7.67 -14.81
CA ASN A 14 -7.48 8.85 -14.39
C ASN A 14 -7.66 8.98 -12.88
N LYS A 15 -7.12 8.04 -12.07
CA LYS A 15 -7.27 7.98 -10.60
C LYS A 15 -8.70 8.36 -10.16
N ASN A 16 -9.71 7.77 -10.80
CA ASN A 16 -11.11 8.13 -10.56
C ASN A 16 -11.45 7.91 -9.08
N PRO A 17 -11.72 8.96 -8.28
CA PRO A 17 -11.84 8.83 -6.84
C PRO A 17 -12.96 7.87 -6.42
N LYS A 18 -14.05 7.84 -7.19
CA LYS A 18 -15.18 6.95 -6.93
C LYS A 18 -14.80 5.49 -7.12
N LEU A 19 -14.10 5.17 -8.20
CA LEU A 19 -13.65 3.78 -8.43
C LEU A 19 -12.64 3.33 -7.37
N ILE A 20 -11.74 4.24 -6.98
CA ILE A 20 -10.73 3.98 -5.95
C ILE A 20 -11.40 3.65 -4.62
N SER A 21 -12.46 4.38 -4.25
CA SER A 21 -13.23 4.12 -3.04
C SER A 21 -14.18 2.92 -3.14
N ASP A 22 -14.67 2.58 -4.34
CA ASP A 22 -15.66 1.51 -4.51
C ASP A 22 -15.08 0.10 -4.29
N ILE A 23 -13.75 -0.06 -4.30
CA ILE A 23 -13.07 -1.35 -4.08
C ILE A 23 -12.54 -1.41 -2.64
N GLU A 24 -13.41 -1.90 -1.77
CA GLU A 24 -13.13 -2.15 -0.36
C GLU A 24 -12.98 -3.65 -0.06
N GLY A 25 -12.20 -3.98 0.96
CA GLY A 25 -12.03 -5.37 1.39
C GLY A 25 -11.14 -5.52 2.61
N GLU A 26 -10.55 -6.70 2.78
CA GLU A 26 -9.67 -7.02 3.90
C GLU A 26 -8.21 -7.00 3.44
N LEU A 27 -7.38 -6.16 4.06
CA LEU A 27 -5.94 -6.12 3.84
C LEU A 27 -5.27 -7.02 4.88
N GLU A 28 -4.69 -8.13 4.42
CA GLU A 28 -3.92 -9.05 5.27
C GLU A 28 -2.46 -9.11 4.81
N ILE A 29 -1.53 -8.96 5.75
CA ILE A 29 -0.10 -9.11 5.51
C ILE A 29 0.40 -10.28 6.34
N ASN A 30 0.97 -11.23 5.61
CA ASN A 30 1.56 -12.44 6.17
C ASN A 30 3.09 -12.34 6.13
N ILE A 31 3.74 -12.70 7.22
CA ILE A 31 5.19 -12.92 7.28
C ILE A 31 5.39 -14.42 7.49
N ASP A 32 6.04 -15.06 6.53
CA ASP A 32 6.07 -16.52 6.39
C ASP A 32 4.65 -17.12 6.33
N SER A 33 4.23 -17.81 7.39
CA SER A 33 2.88 -18.40 7.51
C SER A 33 2.05 -17.78 8.62
N ALA A 34 2.50 -16.66 9.20
CA ALA A 34 1.80 -15.98 10.29
C ALA A 34 1.17 -14.67 9.81
N VAL A 35 -0.08 -14.44 10.20
CA VAL A 35 -0.76 -13.16 10.00
C VAL A 35 -0.10 -12.13 10.91
N PHE A 36 0.56 -11.15 10.30
CA PHE A 36 1.24 -10.07 11.01
C PHE A 36 0.37 -8.82 11.13
N PHE A 37 -0.42 -8.54 10.09
CA PHE A 37 -1.32 -7.40 10.04
C PHE A 37 -2.61 -7.80 9.33
N LYS A 38 -3.74 -7.28 9.81
CA LYS A 38 -5.05 -7.57 9.25
C LYS A 38 -5.99 -6.41 9.55
N GLU A 39 -6.45 -5.73 8.51
CA GLU A 39 -7.39 -4.60 8.58
C GLU A 39 -8.61 -4.89 7.72
N LYS A 40 -9.80 -4.62 8.25
CA LYS A 40 -11.07 -4.81 7.54
C LYS A 40 -11.53 -3.51 6.90
N ASN A 41 -12.32 -3.61 5.84
CA ASN A 41 -12.90 -2.48 5.12
C ASN A 41 -11.84 -1.48 4.61
N SER A 42 -10.65 -1.97 4.24
CA SER A 42 -9.61 -1.14 3.64
C SER A 42 -9.92 -0.88 2.16
N LEU A 43 -9.62 0.33 1.69
CA LEU A 43 -9.70 0.72 0.27
C LEU A 43 -8.58 0.03 -0.50
N LEU A 44 -8.81 -1.20 -0.98
CA LEU A 44 -7.76 -2.06 -1.52
C LEU A 44 -7.14 -1.50 -2.81
N LEU A 45 -7.93 -0.88 -3.68
CA LEU A 45 -7.40 -0.26 -4.89
C LEU A 45 -6.55 0.98 -4.56
N GLU A 46 -6.99 1.79 -3.59
CA GLU A 46 -6.21 2.93 -3.10
C GLU A 46 -4.85 2.47 -2.55
N PHE A 47 -4.87 1.46 -1.68
CA PHE A 47 -3.67 0.84 -1.13
C PHE A 47 -2.74 0.34 -2.24
N ALA A 48 -3.28 -0.38 -3.24
CA ALA A 48 -2.51 -0.93 -4.35
C ALA A 48 -1.83 0.17 -5.19
N ILE A 49 -2.54 1.27 -5.47
CA ILE A 49 -1.99 2.42 -6.21
C ILE A 49 -0.85 3.06 -5.40
N ASN A 50 -1.08 3.38 -4.13
CA ASN A 50 -0.07 4.01 -3.26
C ASN A 50 1.17 3.12 -3.11
N HIS A 51 0.97 1.81 -2.90
CA HIS A 51 2.05 0.86 -2.77
C HIS A 51 2.85 0.72 -4.07
N ASN A 52 2.18 0.68 -5.23
CA ASN A 52 2.87 0.60 -6.52
C ASN A 52 3.66 1.88 -6.82
N ASP A 53 3.08 3.07 -6.57
CA ASP A 53 3.76 4.35 -6.72
C ASP A 53 5.03 4.39 -5.83
N TRP A 54 4.92 3.95 -4.57
CA TRP A 54 6.06 3.83 -3.66
C TRP A 54 7.13 2.86 -4.16
N MET A 55 6.74 1.67 -4.64
CA MET A 55 7.67 0.68 -5.20
C MET A 55 8.41 1.22 -6.43
N MET A 56 7.74 1.99 -7.29
CA MET A 56 8.36 2.61 -8.45
C MET A 56 9.40 3.66 -8.05
N LEU A 57 9.11 4.51 -7.06
CA LEU A 57 10.05 5.50 -6.53
C LEU A 57 11.27 4.82 -5.86
N ASN A 58 11.05 3.78 -5.04
CA ASN A 58 12.12 3.08 -4.35
C ASN A 58 13.04 2.29 -5.31
N ARG A 59 12.55 1.84 -6.47
CA ARG A 59 13.39 1.23 -7.52
C ARG A 59 14.45 2.20 -8.06
N CYS A 60 14.21 3.51 -7.98
CA CYS A 60 15.17 4.55 -8.34
C CYS A 60 16.18 4.86 -7.23
N LYS A 61 16.29 4.00 -6.20
CA LYS A 61 17.19 4.13 -5.03
C LYS A 61 16.91 5.32 -4.11
N GLU A 62 15.77 5.98 -4.27
CA GLU A 62 15.30 6.94 -3.30
C GLU A 62 14.78 6.17 -2.09
N ASN A 63 15.57 6.10 -1.01
CA ASN A 63 15.24 5.39 0.23
C ASN A 63 14.06 6.07 0.98
N ILE A 64 12.88 5.99 0.40
CA ILE A 64 11.68 6.68 0.90
C ILE A 64 10.86 5.69 1.72
N ASN A 65 10.38 6.17 2.88
CA ASN A 65 9.47 5.43 3.75
C ASN A 65 8.12 5.22 3.04
N PHE A 66 7.49 4.07 3.25
CA PHE A 66 6.08 3.91 2.90
C PHE A 66 5.22 4.40 4.06
N ILE A 67 4.23 5.23 3.77
CA ILE A 67 3.22 5.67 4.72
C ILE A 67 1.89 5.57 3.99
N TYR A 68 0.99 4.73 4.48
CA TYR A 68 -0.37 4.62 3.97
C TYR A 68 -1.33 5.25 4.98
N ASP A 69 -1.81 6.43 4.60
CA ASP A 69 -2.81 7.22 5.33
C ASP A 69 -4.18 7.02 4.68
N THR A 70 -5.22 6.95 5.50
CA THR A 70 -6.60 7.00 5.01
C THR A 70 -7.39 8.01 5.84
N MET A 71 -8.57 8.41 5.34
CA MET A 71 -9.43 9.32 6.09
C MET A 71 -10.10 8.66 7.31
N ASP A 72 -10.08 7.34 7.38
CA ASP A 72 -10.79 6.57 8.41
C ASP A 72 -9.95 6.38 9.70
N HIS A 73 -8.67 6.73 9.66
CA HIS A 73 -7.76 6.58 10.78
C HIS A 73 -7.03 7.88 11.09
N ASP A 74 -6.98 8.24 12.38
CA ASP A 74 -6.19 9.39 12.87
C ASP A 74 -4.67 9.15 12.76
N GLU A 75 -4.28 7.88 12.73
CA GLU A 75 -2.90 7.44 12.51
C GLU A 75 -2.79 6.58 11.24
N PRO A 76 -1.60 6.49 10.64
CA PRO A 76 -1.47 5.81 9.34
C PRO A 76 -1.65 4.30 9.51
N VAL A 77 -2.46 3.71 8.64
CA VAL A 77 -2.86 2.29 8.67
C VAL A 77 -1.65 1.37 8.63
N ILE A 78 -0.68 1.70 7.77
CA ILE A 78 0.59 0.97 7.72
C ILE A 78 1.76 1.88 7.33
N LYS A 79 2.93 1.60 7.92
CA LYS A 79 4.18 2.27 7.59
C LYS A 79 5.31 1.28 7.40
N PHE A 80 6.09 1.44 6.34
CA PHE A 80 7.39 0.79 6.20
C PHE A 80 8.47 1.86 6.38
N ILE A 81 8.98 1.94 7.62
CA ILE A 81 10.01 2.90 8.00
C ILE A 81 11.36 2.22 7.96
N LYS A 82 12.28 2.76 7.15
CA LYS A 82 13.67 2.28 7.18
C LYS A 82 14.32 2.74 8.49
N LYS A 83 14.78 1.78 9.29
CA LYS A 83 15.57 2.07 10.49
C LYS A 83 16.96 2.55 10.05
N VAL A 84 17.30 3.81 10.32
CA VAL A 84 18.67 4.29 10.16
C VAL A 84 19.48 3.68 11.31
N MET A 85 20.40 2.76 11.01
CA MET A 85 21.35 2.29 12.01
C MET A 85 22.22 3.48 12.42
N GLN A 86 22.07 3.95 13.65
CA GLN A 86 23.06 4.82 14.26
C GLN A 86 24.30 3.97 14.53
N ILE A 87 25.39 4.24 13.82
CA ILE A 87 26.69 3.73 14.23
C ILE A 87 27.06 4.52 15.49
N THR A 88 26.82 3.94 16.66
CA THR A 88 27.47 4.40 17.89
C THR A 88 28.96 4.12 17.72
N GLY A 89 29.72 5.15 17.35
CA GLY A 89 31.17 5.12 17.43
C GLY A 89 31.58 5.18 18.90
N GLU A 90 32.19 4.12 19.38
CA GLU A 90 33.11 4.14 20.53
C GLU A 90 34.54 4.38 20.04
#